data_AF-A0AAD7SIF6-F1
#
_entry.id   AF-A0AAD7SIF6-F1
#
_cell.length_a   1.000
_cell.length_b   1.000
_cell.length_c   1.000
_cell.angle_alpha   90.00
_cell.angle_beta   90.00
_cell.angle_gamma   90.00
#
_symmetry.space_group_name_H-M   'P 1'
#
loop_
_entity.id
_entity.type
_entity.pdbx_description
1 polymer ?
#
loop_
_entity_poly.entity_id
_entity_poly.type
_entity_poly.pdbx_seq_one_letter_code
_entity_poly.pdbx_strand_id
1 'polypeptide(L)'
;MTPTIPPKSRRQQEIQRLVKQRRDLRKQWKRASVEERAGIDLLQTDLKGRLGRLRRAENLRTRRKRKERARTTFYKDPFRFVKGLFTKEKSGSLKVPKRELEDHLKTTHTDSQRFERREIPSDMPPIPQPEHQLDDSPQGGVRLRKQ
;
A
#
# COMPACT_ATOMS: atom_id res chain seq x y z
N MET A 1 -1.21 -24.10 -10.72
CA MET A 1 0.14 -23.60 -10.40
C MET A 1 0.36 -23.72 -8.89
N THR A 2 1.32 -24.55 -8.45
CA THR A 2 1.62 -24.72 -7.02
C THR A 2 2.58 -23.61 -6.54
N PRO A 3 2.32 -22.93 -5.42
CA PRO A 3 3.20 -21.86 -4.94
C PRO A 3 4.49 -22.46 -4.38
N THR A 4 5.63 -22.20 -5.05
CA THR A 4 6.96 -22.61 -4.59
C THR A 4 7.34 -21.83 -3.33
N ILE A 5 7.35 -22.49 -2.18
CA ILE A 5 7.74 -21.87 -0.91
C ILE A 5 9.26 -21.64 -0.93
N PRO A 6 9.75 -20.40 -0.77
CA PRO A 6 11.18 -20.14 -0.77
C PRO A 6 11.86 -20.87 0.41
N PRO A 7 13.08 -21.41 0.19
CA PRO A 7 13.79 -22.15 1.22
C PRO A 7 14.08 -21.27 2.44
N LYS A 8 13.94 -21.86 3.63
CA LYS A 8 14.16 -21.17 4.91
C LYS A 8 15.63 -20.80 5.07
N SER A 9 15.90 -19.59 5.55
CA SER A 9 17.27 -19.17 5.88
C SER A 9 17.82 -19.98 7.06
N ARG A 10 19.16 -20.11 7.16
CA ARG A 10 19.84 -20.74 8.30
C ARG A 10 19.30 -20.23 9.66
N ARG A 11 19.06 -18.92 9.76
CA ARG A 11 18.50 -18.29 10.97
C ARG A 11 17.07 -18.72 11.25
N GLN A 12 16.23 -18.83 10.22
CA GLN A 12 14.84 -19.28 10.35
C GLN A 12 14.77 -20.76 10.74
N GLN A 13 15.64 -21.60 10.16
CA GLN A 13 15.78 -23.00 10.55
C GLN A 13 16.17 -23.13 12.02
N GLU A 14 17.16 -22.36 12.47
CA GLU A 14 17.60 -22.37 13.87
C GLU A 14 16.51 -21.88 14.84
N ILE A 15 15.77 -20.83 14.48
CA ILE A 15 14.60 -20.39 15.27
C ILE A 15 13.58 -21.52 15.40
N GLN A 16 13.31 -22.27 14.33
CA GLN A 16 12.37 -23.40 14.38
C GLN A 16 12.88 -24.53 15.28
N ARG A 17 14.17 -24.87 15.19
CA ARG A 17 14.82 -25.85 16.06
C ARG A 17 14.70 -25.45 17.54
N LEU A 18 15.04 -24.21 17.88
CA LEU A 18 14.97 -23.69 19.26
C LEU A 18 13.53 -23.64 19.78
N VAL A 19 12.55 -23.31 18.93
CA VAL A 19 11.12 -23.35 19.30
C VAL A 19 10.69 -24.78 19.62
N LYS A 20 11.13 -25.77 18.83
CA LYS A 20 10.85 -27.19 19.09
C LYS A 20 11.47 -27.62 20.42
N GLN A 21 12.77 -27.35 20.61
CA GLN A 21 13.48 -27.66 21.87
C GLN A 21 12.80 -27.03 23.09
N ARG A 22 12.38 -25.77 23.01
CA ARG A 22 11.66 -25.11 24.12
C ARG A 22 10.31 -25.77 24.42
N ARG A 23 9.59 -26.24 23.39
CA ARG A 23 8.33 -26.97 23.58
C ARG A 23 8.57 -28.31 24.27
N ASP A 24 9.66 -29.00 23.90
CA ASP A 24 10.02 -30.29 24.48
C ASP A 24 10.49 -30.14 25.93
N LEU A 25 11.32 -29.13 26.25
CA LEU A 25 11.67 -28.79 27.64
C LEU A 25 10.43 -28.48 28.48
N ARG A 26 9.44 -27.78 27.92
CA ARG A 26 8.18 -27.51 28.62
C ARG A 26 7.40 -28.79 28.92
N LYS A 27 7.48 -29.81 28.06
CA LYS A 27 6.86 -31.13 28.32
C LYS A 27 7.63 -31.88 29.42
N GLN A 28 8.96 -31.83 29.39
CA GLN A 28 9.81 -32.42 30.43
C GLN A 28 9.59 -31.77 31.78
N TRP A 29 9.53 -30.43 31.85
CA TRP A 29 9.25 -29.68 33.07
C TRP A 29 7.96 -30.14 33.78
N LYS A 30 6.91 -30.46 33.01
CA LYS A 30 5.65 -30.98 33.56
C LYS A 30 5.77 -32.35 34.23
N ARG A 31 6.76 -33.16 33.82
CA ARG A 31 6.99 -34.52 34.32
C ARG A 31 8.14 -34.58 35.33
N ALA A 32 8.94 -33.53 35.41
CA ALA A 32 10.15 -33.45 36.22
C ALA A 32 9.87 -33.27 37.71
N SER A 33 10.78 -33.81 38.53
CA SER A 33 10.80 -33.60 39.98
C SER A 33 11.17 -32.13 40.32
N VAL A 34 11.02 -31.73 41.58
CA VAL A 34 11.30 -30.35 42.02
C VAL A 34 12.77 -29.98 41.77
N GLU A 35 13.69 -30.91 41.98
CA GLU A 35 15.12 -30.71 41.79
C GLU A 35 15.49 -30.54 40.32
N GLU A 36 14.91 -31.36 39.44
CA GLU A 36 15.14 -31.31 37.99
C GLU A 36 14.56 -30.04 37.35
N ARG A 37 13.46 -29.51 37.89
CA ARG A 37 12.81 -28.29 37.37
C ARG A 37 13.74 -27.09 37.36
N ALA A 38 14.55 -26.92 38.40
CA ALA A 38 15.52 -25.81 38.47
C ALA A 38 16.51 -25.86 37.28
N GLY A 39 17.03 -27.03 36.95
CA GLY A 39 17.90 -27.23 35.80
C GLY A 39 17.18 -26.97 34.47
N ILE A 40 15.95 -27.45 34.32
CA ILE A 40 15.15 -27.21 33.11
C ILE A 40 14.82 -25.73 32.94
N ASP A 41 14.58 -25.00 34.02
CA ASP A 41 14.32 -23.56 33.96
C ASP A 41 15.56 -22.77 33.52
N LEU A 42 16.75 -23.13 33.99
CA LEU A 42 18.01 -22.57 33.47
C LEU A 42 18.14 -22.78 31.96
N LEU A 43 17.90 -24.00 31.46
CA LEU A 43 17.92 -24.30 30.02
C LEU A 43 16.88 -23.47 29.24
N GLN A 44 15.67 -23.32 29.79
CA GLN A 44 14.63 -22.48 29.18
C GLN A 44 15.05 -21.01 29.10
N THR A 45 15.74 -20.47 30.11
CA THR A 45 16.21 -19.08 30.10
C THR A 45 17.27 -18.84 29.02
N ASP A 46 18.25 -19.73 28.87
CA ASP A 46 19.26 -19.60 27.81
C ASP A 46 18.63 -19.69 26.41
N LEU A 47 17.74 -20.67 26.20
CA LEU A 47 17.00 -20.80 24.94
C LEU A 47 16.17 -19.54 24.63
N LYS A 48 15.54 -18.93 25.65
CA LYS A 48 14.79 -17.67 25.50
C LYS A 48 15.73 -16.53 25.07
N GLY A 49 16.89 -16.41 25.70
CA GLY A 49 17.91 -15.43 25.34
C GLY A 49 18.39 -15.58 23.89
N ARG A 50 18.77 -16.80 23.50
CA ARG A 50 19.23 -17.13 22.15
C ARG A 50 18.16 -16.86 21.09
N LEU A 51 16.93 -17.30 21.35
CA LEU A 51 15.79 -17.08 20.46
C LEU A 51 15.47 -15.58 20.32
N GLY A 52 15.56 -14.81 21.41
CA GLY A 52 15.42 -13.36 21.38
C GLY A 52 16.47 -12.67 20.51
N ARG A 53 17.74 -13.08 20.59
CA ARG A 53 18.83 -12.56 19.72
C ARG A 53 18.54 -12.85 18.24
N LEU A 54 18.19 -14.10 17.91
CA LEU A 54 17.93 -14.50 16.53
C LEU A 54 16.70 -13.80 15.93
N ARG A 55 15.60 -13.69 16.69
CA ARG A 55 14.41 -12.98 16.23
C ARG A 55 14.67 -11.49 15.99
N ARG A 56 15.41 -10.83 16.89
CA ARG A 56 15.81 -9.42 16.69
C ARG A 56 16.63 -9.25 15.41
N ALA A 57 17.60 -10.12 15.16
CA ALA A 57 18.40 -10.08 13.94
C ALA A 57 17.56 -10.29 12.66
N GLU A 58 16.62 -11.23 12.66
CA GLU A 58 15.74 -11.45 11.50
C GLU A 58 14.76 -10.28 11.30
N ASN A 59 14.20 -9.74 12.37
CA ASN A 59 13.33 -8.57 12.32
C ASN A 59 14.08 -7.34 11.78
N LEU A 60 15.32 -7.13 12.22
CA LEU A 60 16.16 -6.06 11.70
C LEU A 60 16.44 -6.24 10.21
N ARG A 61 16.81 -7.45 9.77
CA ARG A 61 17.04 -7.77 8.36
C ARG A 61 15.79 -7.50 7.52
N THR A 62 14.65 -8.03 7.94
CA THR A 62 13.38 -7.85 7.21
C THR A 62 12.94 -6.39 7.18
N ARG A 63 13.11 -5.65 8.29
CA ARG A 63 12.86 -4.21 8.35
C ARG A 63 13.75 -3.43 7.39
N ARG A 64 15.07 -3.70 7.38
CA ARG A 64 16.02 -3.10 6.43
C ARG A 64 15.63 -3.40 4.98
N LYS A 65 15.30 -4.64 4.67
CA LYS A 65 14.86 -5.05 3.33
C LYS A 65 13.56 -4.34 2.90
N ARG A 66 12.60 -4.18 3.82
CA ARG A 66 11.35 -3.44 3.55
C ARG A 66 11.62 -1.95 3.31
N LYS A 67 12.46 -1.32 4.15
CA LYS A 67 12.87 0.07 3.99
C LYS A 67 13.56 0.31 2.64
N GLU A 68 14.50 -0.56 2.28
CA GLU A 68 15.21 -0.46 1.01
C GLU A 68 14.26 -0.62 -0.19
N ARG A 69 13.35 -1.59 -0.15
CA ARG A 69 12.31 -1.75 -1.18
C ARG A 69 11.41 -0.52 -1.32
N ALA A 70 10.98 0.05 -0.21
CA ALA A 70 10.17 1.27 -0.22
C ALA A 70 10.96 2.44 -0.83
N ARG A 71 12.22 2.59 -0.44
CA ARG A 71 13.14 3.60 -0.99
C ARG A 71 13.32 3.42 -2.50
N THR A 72 13.68 2.23 -2.97
CA THR A 72 13.89 1.98 -4.40
C THR A 72 12.62 2.17 -5.22
N THR A 73 11.46 1.81 -4.66
CA THR A 73 10.17 1.99 -5.34
C THR A 73 9.80 3.47 -5.43
N PHE A 74 10.02 4.25 -4.37
CA PHE A 74 9.81 5.70 -4.35
C PHE A 74 10.71 6.42 -5.37
N TYR A 75 12.01 6.13 -5.40
CA TYR A 75 12.91 6.79 -6.35
C TYR A 75 12.72 6.32 -7.80
N LYS A 76 12.16 5.12 -8.02
CA LYS A 76 11.81 4.65 -9.37
C LYS A 76 10.61 5.39 -9.94
N ASP A 77 9.57 5.60 -9.14
CA ASP A 77 8.34 6.29 -9.54
C ASP A 77 7.66 6.90 -8.29
N PRO A 78 7.96 8.17 -7.97
CA PRO A 78 7.48 8.79 -6.73
C PRO A 78 5.97 9.00 -6.76
N PHE A 79 5.40 9.35 -7.91
CA PHE A 79 3.97 9.59 -8.05
C PHE A 79 3.17 8.31 -7.88
N ARG A 80 3.60 7.20 -8.50
CA ARG A 80 2.95 5.90 -8.32
C ARG A 80 3.11 5.38 -6.89
N PHE A 81 4.28 5.56 -6.28
CA PHE A 81 4.50 5.19 -4.89
C PHE A 81 3.55 5.94 -3.95
N VAL A 82 3.47 7.27 -4.11
CA VAL A 82 2.59 8.14 -3.31
C VAL A 82 1.11 7.81 -3.56
N LYS A 83 0.73 7.56 -4.82
CA LYS A 83 -0.62 7.09 -5.17
C LYS A 83 -0.94 5.80 -4.41
N GLY A 84 -0.03 4.84 -4.35
CA GLY A 84 -0.18 3.60 -3.58
C GLY A 84 -0.26 3.80 -2.05
N LEU A 85 0.26 4.91 -1.49
CA LEU A 85 0.14 5.21 -0.07
C LEU A 85 -1.24 5.78 0.30
N PHE A 86 -1.76 6.71 -0.52
CA PHE A 86 -2.99 7.44 -0.21
C PHE A 86 -4.24 6.79 -0.79
N THR A 87 -4.12 6.11 -1.93
CA THR A 87 -5.23 5.36 -2.50
C THR A 87 -5.23 3.97 -1.90
N LYS A 88 -6.12 3.74 -0.92
CA LYS A 88 -6.63 2.38 -0.69
C LYS A 88 -7.29 2.00 -2.01
N GLU A 89 -6.71 1.09 -2.78
CA GLU A 89 -7.29 0.67 -4.05
C GLU A 89 -8.75 0.31 -3.79
N LYS A 90 -9.68 1.13 -4.31
CA LYS A 90 -11.11 0.84 -4.27
C LYS A 90 -11.34 -0.27 -5.29
N SER A 91 -10.92 -1.48 -4.94
CA SER A 91 -11.17 -2.66 -5.74
C SER A 91 -12.56 -3.19 -5.40
N GLY A 92 -13.42 -3.25 -6.41
CA GLY A 92 -14.75 -3.83 -6.29
C GLY A 92 -15.28 -4.16 -7.67
N SER A 93 -16.05 -5.25 -7.76
CA SER A 93 -16.86 -5.52 -8.94
C SER A 93 -18.12 -4.68 -8.84
N LEU A 94 -18.37 -3.81 -9.82
CA LEU A 94 -19.68 -3.19 -9.95
C LEU A 94 -20.67 -4.27 -10.38
N LYS A 95 -21.80 -4.36 -9.67
CA LYS A 95 -22.90 -5.27 -10.06
C LYS A 95 -23.52 -4.87 -11.41
N VAL A 96 -23.32 -3.62 -11.81
CA VAL A 96 -23.94 -2.96 -12.96
C VAL A 96 -22.89 -2.82 -14.07
N PRO A 97 -23.25 -3.06 -15.35
CA PRO A 97 -22.34 -2.85 -16.47
C PRO A 97 -21.96 -1.37 -16.62
N LYS A 98 -20.76 -1.12 -17.17
CA LYS A 98 -20.20 0.22 -17.31
C LYS A 98 -21.12 1.21 -18.04
N ARG A 99 -21.84 0.75 -19.08
CA ARG A 99 -22.76 1.59 -19.85
C ARG A 99 -23.88 2.18 -19.00
N GLU A 100 -24.55 1.33 -18.21
CA GLU A 100 -25.65 1.77 -17.34
C GLU A 100 -25.19 2.77 -16.28
N LEU A 101 -23.97 2.60 -15.75
CA LEU A 101 -23.36 3.57 -14.83
C LEU A 101 -23.11 4.92 -15.52
N GLU A 102 -22.55 4.91 -16.74
CA GLU A 102 -22.25 6.12 -17.51
C GLU A 102 -23.53 6.86 -17.90
N ASP A 103 -24.57 6.14 -18.32
CA ASP A 103 -25.87 6.72 -18.65
C ASP A 103 -26.55 7.34 -17.42
N HIS A 104 -26.47 6.67 -16.26
CA HIS A 104 -26.98 7.22 -15.00
C HIS A 104 -26.24 8.50 -14.61
N LEU A 105 -24.90 8.50 -14.62
CA LEU A 105 -24.09 9.68 -14.31
C LEU A 105 -24.40 10.83 -15.25
N LYS A 106 -24.53 10.55 -16.55
CA LYS A 106 -24.89 11.54 -17.56
C LYS A 106 -26.27 12.12 -17.25
N THR A 107 -27.26 11.29 -16.92
CA THR A 107 -28.61 11.76 -16.62
C THR A 107 -28.66 12.59 -15.33
N THR A 108 -27.96 12.16 -14.29
CA THR A 108 -28.00 12.79 -12.96
C THR A 108 -27.20 14.09 -12.88
N HIS A 109 -26.10 14.20 -13.62
CA HIS A 109 -25.17 15.34 -13.53
C HIS A 109 -25.13 16.23 -14.76
N THR A 110 -25.91 15.93 -15.80
CA THR A 110 -26.07 16.85 -16.93
C THR A 110 -27.23 17.80 -16.64
N ASP A 111 -26.95 19.10 -16.64
CA ASP A 111 -27.97 20.13 -16.64
C ASP A 111 -28.81 20.02 -17.93
N SER A 112 -30.12 19.79 -17.78
CA SER A 112 -31.07 19.69 -18.89
C SER A 112 -31.17 20.99 -19.69
N GLN A 113 -30.85 22.13 -19.07
CA GLN A 113 -30.91 23.46 -19.69
C GLN A 113 -29.53 23.94 -20.15
N ARG A 114 -28.52 23.07 -20.20
CA ARG A 114 -27.14 23.45 -20.57
C ARG A 114 -27.04 24.13 -21.94
N PHE A 115 -27.92 23.77 -22.87
CA PHE A 115 -27.96 24.33 -24.22
C PHE A 115 -29.07 25.35 -24.43
N GLU A 116 -29.85 25.67 -23.40
CA GLU A 116 -30.86 26.72 -23.50
C GLU A 116 -30.17 28.08 -23.47
N ARG A 117 -30.50 28.91 -24.47
CA ARG A 117 -30.02 30.29 -24.53
C ARG A 117 -30.72 31.07 -23.42
N ARG A 118 -30.00 31.35 -22.33
CA ARG A 118 -30.50 32.22 -21.26
C ARG A 118 -30.44 33.66 -21.71
N GLU A 119 -31.57 34.35 -21.61
CA GLU A 119 -31.64 35.78 -21.85
C GLU A 119 -31.19 36.54 -20.60
N ILE A 120 -30.48 37.64 -20.80
CA ILE A 120 -30.06 38.52 -19.72
C ILE A 120 -31.32 39.29 -19.26
N PRO A 121 -31.67 39.27 -17.95
CA PRO A 121 -32.82 40.01 -17.45
C PRO A 121 -32.73 41.52 -17.73
N SER A 122 -33.86 42.16 -18.04
CA SER A 122 -33.93 43.58 -18.42
C SER A 122 -33.51 44.57 -17.31
N ASP A 123 -33.51 44.12 -16.06
CA ASP A 123 -33.10 44.89 -14.87
C ASP A 123 -31.57 44.84 -14.62
N MET A 124 -30.83 44.07 -15.44
CA MET A 124 -29.39 43.94 -15.29
C MET A 124 -28.67 45.13 -15.95
N PRO A 125 -27.67 45.75 -15.28
CA PRO A 125 -26.90 46.84 -15.87
C PRO A 125 -26.13 46.38 -17.13
N PRO A 126 -25.85 47.29 -18.09
CA PRO A 126 -25.11 46.95 -19.30
C PRO A 126 -23.79 46.27 -18.99
N ILE A 127 -23.56 45.09 -19.58
CA ILE A 127 -22.31 44.35 -19.42
C ILE A 127 -21.24 45.07 -20.25
N PRO A 128 -20.13 45.56 -19.64
CA PRO A 128 -19.06 46.20 -20.38
C PRO A 128 -18.42 45.18 -21.33
N GLN A 129 -18.14 45.60 -22.57
CA GLN A 129 -17.40 44.77 -23.51
C GLN A 129 -15.98 44.56 -22.95
N PRO A 130 -15.43 43.34 -23.02
CA PRO A 130 -14.06 43.10 -22.59
C PRO A 130 -13.10 43.93 -23.44
N GLU A 131 -12.29 44.76 -22.79
CA GLU A 131 -11.30 45.62 -23.46
C GLU A 131 -10.15 44.79 -24.06
N HIS A 132 -9.95 43.57 -23.58
CA HIS A 132 -8.86 42.69 -23.97
C HIS A 132 -9.42 41.34 -24.40
N GLN A 133 -9.10 40.92 -25.64
CA GLN A 133 -9.38 39.57 -26.10
C GLN A 133 -8.42 38.60 -25.40
N LEU A 134 -8.97 37.56 -24.78
CA LEU A 134 -8.18 36.47 -24.23
C LEU A 134 -7.68 35.58 -25.37
N ASP A 135 -6.45 35.06 -25.22
CA ASP A 135 -5.90 34.12 -26.19
C ASP A 135 -6.51 32.72 -25.95
N ASP A 136 -7.50 32.39 -26.76
CA ASP A 136 -8.19 31.11 -26.73
C ASP A 136 -7.42 29.99 -27.47
N SER A 137 -6.20 30.30 -27.95
CA SER A 137 -5.38 29.34 -28.66
C SER A 137 -4.99 28.18 -27.72
N PRO A 138 -5.10 26.92 -28.19
CA PRO A 138 -4.68 25.77 -27.38
C PRO A 138 -3.19 25.91 -27.04
N GLN A 139 -2.86 25.99 -25.75
CA GLN A 139 -1.48 26.12 -25.32
C GLN A 139 -0.72 24.81 -25.58
N GLY A 140 0.24 24.87 -26.50
CA GLY A 140 1.33 23.89 -26.63
C GLY A 140 1.33 23.06 -27.92
N GLY A 141 1.80 23.65 -29.01
CA GLY A 141 2.29 22.92 -30.18
C GLY A 141 3.78 23.21 -30.39
N VAL A 142 4.66 22.38 -29.85
CA VAL A 142 6.12 22.48 -30.08
C VAL A 142 6.38 22.32 -31.58
N ARG A 143 6.72 23.40 -32.27
CA ARG A 143 7.17 23.35 -33.67
C ARG A 143 8.56 22.73 -33.73
N LEU A 144 8.64 21.47 -34.12
CA LEU A 144 9.89 20.87 -34.62
C LEU A 144 10.36 21.67 -35.85
N ARG A 145 11.44 22.44 -35.69
CA ARG A 145 12.19 22.97 -36.83
C ARG A 145 12.93 21.80 -37.47
N LYS A 146 12.52 21.42 -38.68
CA LYS A 146 13.37 20.61 -39.56
C LYS A 146 14.46 21.53 -40.12
N GLN A 147 15.71 21.10 -39.98
CA GLN A 147 16.82 21.60 -40.79
C GLN A 147 16.77 20.96 -42.17
#